data_AF-A0A8X8WVQ5-F1
#
_entry.id   AF-A0A8X8WVQ5-F1
#
_cell.length_a   1.000
_cell.length_b   1.000
_cell.length_c   1.000
_cell.angle_alpha   90.00
_cell.angle_beta   90.00
_cell.angle_gamma   90.00
#
_symmetry.space_group_name_H-M   'P 1'
#
loop_
_entity.id
_entity.type
_entity.pdbx_description
1 polymer ?
#
loop_
_entity_poly.entity_id
_entity_poly.type
_entity_poly.pdbx_seq_one_letter_code
_entity_poly.pdbx_strand_id
1 'polypeptide(L)'
;MKMSKTKDKSGSRSPNNMASIDDLGDDLMQNILSRLPALSFASAACVSRSWSSVCHLVLSVPKLRSAVSFNPTLENAVNEVMDKIEGKFGSGIPIIVNVCKGVIGKDVLTDQFVEFQGEITEEDGGAELLEQKGGISLTIGFLPGLKAHIIPLLFRIKGPQGILIDDFVMDIREATSTVSSPASPAGIILFSVTKMHGSRNSCQKKTSHFTRFKIGSEVIQIGKQTSIQFFKHLVKYAFSEDTFIVGDGGCQFLYRSDSGKTITNQPNSGCAAVALVFARDANKPLDIGETKFHVRLSPGVSPIGPTYRAASVKCRKSSTLLTASRETVRGHLDGQAILEEIYDEVIELGNRIQYPAFYIGVTKRRKCSVGMETVRRMQFLEFHEVRGGDEEYLIVNSVGIKTGDSFRFYISDSGAALSSCTKVSNNLRHLDCDCGNNYMSDVDHCDKSNVFGCIIFTTCGLGESFFGLHGIDSSPLLKNFPGVAFGGTYCAGEICRGDLNLYEQDNEEGDLVHCGQHVYSTV
;
A
#
# COMPACT_ATOMS: atom_id res chain seq x y z
N MET A 1 73.04 32.20 34.68
CA MET A 1 72.76 32.95 33.43
C MET A 1 73.59 32.34 32.30
N LYS A 2 72.91 31.75 31.28
CA LYS A 2 73.40 31.22 29.98
C LYS A 2 74.42 30.07 30.02
N MET A 3 74.46 29.09 29.11
CA MET A 3 73.55 28.47 28.15
C MET A 3 74.21 27.11 27.81
N SER A 4 73.45 26.03 27.73
CA SER A 4 73.93 24.72 27.31
C SER A 4 74.19 24.68 25.80
N LYS A 5 75.29 24.03 25.41
CA LYS A 5 75.73 23.84 24.03
C LYS A 5 74.77 22.91 23.28
N THR A 6 74.22 23.40 22.17
CA THR A 6 73.64 22.61 21.09
C THR A 6 74.73 21.81 20.40
N LYS A 7 74.47 20.52 20.14
CA LYS A 7 75.22 19.71 19.19
C LYS A 7 74.21 19.08 18.24
N ASP A 8 74.24 19.56 17.00
CA ASP A 8 73.49 19.02 15.88
C ASP A 8 73.84 17.54 15.65
N LYS A 9 72.81 16.73 15.42
CA LYS A 9 72.89 15.56 14.55
C LYS A 9 71.72 15.62 13.57
N SER A 10 72.08 16.03 12.37
CA SER A 10 71.30 15.86 11.16
C SER A 10 71.21 14.38 10.77
N GLY A 11 70.08 13.99 10.18
CA GLY A 11 70.05 12.97 9.14
C GLY A 11 69.22 11.71 9.40
N SER A 12 67.89 11.82 9.21
CA SER A 12 67.19 11.06 8.16
C SER A 12 65.78 11.63 7.97
N ARG A 13 65.60 12.60 7.07
CA ARG A 13 64.28 12.90 6.52
C ARG A 13 63.95 11.80 5.52
N SER A 14 63.08 10.89 5.90
CA SER A 14 62.32 10.09 4.93
C SER A 14 61.39 11.04 4.16
N PRO A 15 61.39 11.00 2.82
CA PRO A 15 60.50 11.83 2.02
C PRO A 15 59.12 11.15 1.93
N ASN A 16 58.08 11.98 2.03
CA ASN A 16 56.70 11.69 1.66
C ASN A 16 55.94 10.62 2.48
N ASN A 17 55.42 11.03 3.65
CA ASN A 17 54.07 10.58 4.01
C ASN A 17 53.08 11.34 3.11
N MET A 18 52.99 10.92 1.86
CA MET A 18 51.85 11.27 1.03
C MET A 18 50.69 10.50 1.66
N ALA A 19 49.74 11.20 2.28
CA ALA A 19 48.52 10.55 2.76
C ALA A 19 47.96 9.73 1.60
N SER A 20 47.90 8.41 1.77
CA SER A 20 47.31 7.55 0.75
C SER A 20 45.84 7.91 0.65
N ILE A 21 45.21 7.73 -0.51
CA ILE A 21 43.74 7.75 -0.58
C ILE A 21 43.13 6.71 0.37
N ASP A 22 43.89 5.67 0.75
CA ASP A 22 43.51 4.71 1.78
C ASP A 22 43.45 5.29 3.20
N ASP A 23 44.00 6.50 3.43
CA ASP A 23 43.87 7.24 4.70
C ASP A 23 42.57 8.07 4.76
N LEU A 24 41.77 8.09 3.67
CA LEU A 24 40.44 8.69 3.68
C LEU A 24 39.51 7.80 4.51
N GLY A 25 39.01 8.31 5.64
CA GLY A 25 38.13 7.54 6.51
C GLY A 25 36.94 6.94 5.74
N ASP A 26 36.60 5.69 6.08
CA ASP A 26 35.57 4.89 5.38
C ASP A 26 34.24 5.62 5.21
N ASP A 27 33.85 6.46 6.19
CA ASP A 27 32.63 7.28 6.15
C ASP A 27 32.63 8.28 4.98
N LEU A 28 33.77 8.93 4.74
CA LEU A 28 33.92 9.91 3.66
C LEU A 28 33.98 9.21 2.30
N MET A 29 34.69 8.07 2.23
CA MET A 29 34.67 7.21 1.05
C MET A 29 33.25 6.74 0.72
N GLN A 30 32.50 6.25 1.71
CA GLN A 30 31.12 5.80 1.50
C GLN A 30 30.24 6.92 0.98
N ASN A 31 30.34 8.12 1.54
CA ASN A 31 29.58 9.28 1.09
C ASN A 31 29.90 9.65 -0.37
N ILE A 32 31.18 9.69 -0.75
CA ILE A 32 31.60 9.97 -2.12
C ILE A 32 31.10 8.88 -3.07
N LEU A 33 31.39 7.61 -2.75
CA LEU A 33 31.05 6.46 -3.58
C LEU A 33 29.53 6.34 -3.76
N SER A 34 28.73 6.57 -2.71
CA SER A 34 27.27 6.51 -2.78
C SER A 34 26.63 7.49 -3.78
N ARG A 35 27.36 8.52 -4.20
CA ARG A 35 26.90 9.56 -5.16
C ARG A 35 27.39 9.33 -6.58
N LEU A 36 28.23 8.31 -6.81
CA LEU A 36 28.78 8.07 -8.13
C LEU A 36 27.72 7.51 -9.09
N PRO A 37 27.76 7.91 -10.39
CA PRO A 37 27.02 7.22 -11.44
C PRO A 37 27.41 5.73 -11.51
N ALA A 38 26.48 4.87 -11.94
CA ALA A 38 26.65 3.41 -11.91
C ALA A 38 27.97 2.92 -12.55
N LEU A 39 28.36 3.47 -13.70
CA LEU A 39 29.61 3.08 -14.37
C LEU A 39 30.85 3.46 -13.54
N SER A 40 30.89 4.69 -13.03
CA SER A 40 31.99 5.15 -12.17
C SER A 40 32.02 4.39 -10.85
N PHE A 41 30.85 4.04 -10.31
CA PHE A 41 30.72 3.23 -9.11
C PHE A 41 31.26 1.80 -9.32
N ALA A 42 30.93 1.17 -10.46
CA ALA A 42 31.46 -0.14 -10.81
C ALA A 42 32.98 -0.11 -10.98
N SER A 43 33.51 0.93 -11.64
CA SER A 43 34.95 1.14 -11.75
C SER A 43 35.60 1.33 -10.38
N ALA A 44 34.97 2.11 -9.49
CA ALA A 44 35.42 2.34 -8.12
C ALA A 44 35.50 1.03 -7.32
N ALA A 45 34.52 0.13 -7.46
CA ALA A 45 34.51 -1.18 -6.80
C ALA A 45 35.69 -2.08 -7.21
N CYS A 46 36.34 -1.79 -8.34
CA CYS A 46 37.49 -2.53 -8.86
C CYS A 46 38.85 -1.91 -8.53
N VAL A 47 38.90 -0.75 -7.87
CA VAL A 47 40.15 0.01 -7.63
C VAL A 47 41.05 -0.69 -6.61
N SER A 48 40.50 -1.05 -5.44
CA SER A 48 41.24 -1.72 -4.37
C SER A 48 40.29 -2.54 -3.50
N ARG A 49 40.84 -3.37 -2.60
CA ARG A 49 40.01 -4.13 -1.65
C ARG A 49 39.23 -3.21 -0.71
N SER A 50 39.82 -2.09 -0.28
CA SER A 50 39.13 -1.11 0.58
C SER A 50 37.95 -0.47 -0.15
N TRP A 51 38.16 0.03 -1.38
CA TRP A 51 37.10 0.60 -2.20
C TRP A 51 36.01 -0.41 -2.53
N SER A 52 36.40 -1.64 -2.85
CA SER A 52 35.48 -2.76 -3.08
C SER A 52 34.61 -3.02 -1.85
N SER A 53 35.21 -3.13 -0.66
CA SER A 53 34.49 -3.30 0.60
C SER A 53 33.49 -2.17 0.87
N VAL A 54 33.87 -0.90 0.65
CA VAL A 54 32.95 0.24 0.82
C VAL A 54 31.84 0.22 -0.23
N CYS A 55 32.15 -0.14 -1.48
CA CYS A 55 31.13 -0.32 -2.52
C CYS A 55 30.14 -1.45 -2.16
N HIS A 56 30.63 -2.56 -1.61
CA HIS A 56 29.78 -3.64 -1.09
C HIS A 56 28.87 -3.14 0.03
N LEU A 57 29.39 -2.34 0.96
CA LEU A 57 28.57 -1.71 2.01
C LEU A 57 27.49 -0.78 1.45
N VAL A 58 27.80 -0.02 0.40
CA VAL A 58 26.80 0.85 -0.27
C VAL A 58 25.71 0.03 -1.00
N LEU A 59 26.03 -1.19 -1.43
CA LEU A 59 25.09 -2.10 -2.12
C LEU A 59 24.38 -3.07 -1.17
N SER A 60 24.86 -3.26 0.06
CA SER A 60 24.18 -4.08 1.07
C SER A 60 23.03 -3.35 1.75
N VAL A 61 22.96 -2.02 1.61
CA VAL A 61 21.92 -1.18 2.20
C VAL A 61 20.75 -0.97 1.22
N PRO A 62 19.49 -1.21 1.66
CA PRO A 62 18.32 -0.89 0.88
C PRO A 62 18.22 0.61 0.52
N LYS A 63 17.75 0.90 -0.69
CA LYS A 63 17.55 2.27 -1.19
C LYS A 63 16.13 2.42 -1.69
N LEU A 64 15.39 3.33 -1.08
CA LEU A 64 14.11 3.78 -1.61
C LEU A 64 14.25 5.23 -2.11
N ARG A 65 13.62 5.52 -3.24
CA ARG A 65 13.51 6.87 -3.80
C ARG A 65 12.08 7.06 -4.31
N SER A 66 11.52 8.22 -4.03
CA SER A 66 10.20 8.61 -4.51
C SER A 66 10.24 10.06 -4.97
N ALA A 67 9.55 10.36 -6.05
CA ALA A 67 9.51 11.68 -6.68
C ALA A 67 8.15 11.91 -7.33
N VAL A 68 7.65 13.15 -7.30
CA VAL A 68 6.39 13.53 -7.96
C VAL A 68 6.65 14.54 -9.08
N SER A 69 5.93 14.40 -10.20
CA SER A 69 5.96 15.30 -11.35
C SER A 69 4.54 15.62 -11.84
N PHE A 70 4.28 16.89 -12.20
CA PHE A 70 2.97 17.38 -12.64
C PHE A 70 2.91 17.64 -14.15
N ASN A 71 3.28 16.63 -14.95
CA ASN A 71 3.21 16.74 -16.41
C ASN A 71 1.72 16.81 -16.85
N PRO A 72 1.34 17.73 -17.76
CA PRO A 72 -0.06 17.96 -18.14
C PRO A 72 -0.74 16.79 -18.87
N THR A 73 0.01 15.82 -19.40
CA THR A 73 -0.58 14.69 -20.15
C THR A 73 -0.17 13.34 -19.57
N LEU A 74 -1.12 12.59 -19.00
CA LEU A 74 -0.88 11.30 -18.35
C LEU A 74 -0.22 10.28 -19.29
N GLU A 75 -0.68 10.19 -20.54
CA GLU A 75 -0.18 9.20 -21.51
C GLU A 75 1.31 9.42 -21.85
N ASN A 76 1.68 10.65 -22.23
CA ASN A 76 3.07 10.95 -22.56
C ASN A 76 3.97 10.81 -21.34
N ALA A 77 3.47 11.21 -20.18
CA ALA A 77 4.23 11.18 -18.95
C ALA A 77 4.48 9.73 -18.48
N VAL A 78 3.51 8.82 -18.66
CA VAL A 78 3.73 7.38 -18.45
C VAL A 78 4.73 6.83 -19.46
N ASN A 79 4.57 7.10 -20.76
CA ASN A 79 5.50 6.61 -21.79
C ASN A 79 6.95 7.06 -21.53
N GLU A 80 7.14 8.35 -21.24
CA GLU A 80 8.46 8.92 -20.95
C GLU A 80 9.11 8.26 -19.72
N VAL A 81 8.34 8.04 -18.66
CA VAL A 81 8.83 7.36 -17.45
C VAL A 81 9.22 5.93 -17.76
N MET A 82 8.41 5.19 -18.52
CA MET A 82 8.70 3.81 -18.91
C MET A 82 9.99 3.72 -19.75
N ASP A 83 10.11 4.53 -20.79
CA ASP A 83 11.30 4.56 -21.67
C ASP A 83 12.57 4.91 -20.87
N LYS A 84 12.47 5.85 -19.92
CA LYS A 84 13.59 6.23 -19.05
C LYS A 84 13.98 5.13 -18.07
N ILE A 85 13.00 4.42 -17.49
CA ILE A 85 13.27 3.30 -16.59
C ILE A 85 13.92 2.17 -17.38
N GLU A 86 13.41 1.82 -18.56
CA GLU A 86 13.99 0.80 -19.42
C GLU A 86 15.42 1.14 -19.84
N GLY A 87 15.66 2.38 -20.29
CA GLY A 87 16.99 2.80 -20.71
C GLY A 87 18.02 2.81 -19.58
N LYS A 88 17.60 3.00 -18.32
CA LYS A 88 18.51 3.08 -17.16
C LYS A 88 18.66 1.78 -16.38
N PHE A 89 17.59 1.01 -16.25
CA PHE A 89 17.53 -0.15 -15.37
C PHE A 89 17.31 -1.48 -16.11
N GLY A 90 17.00 -1.42 -17.40
CA GLY A 90 16.72 -2.60 -18.22
C GLY A 90 15.27 -3.10 -18.10
N SER A 91 14.92 -4.06 -18.96
CA SER A 91 13.56 -4.61 -19.06
C SER A 91 13.20 -5.62 -17.97
N GLY A 92 14.19 -6.10 -17.19
CA GLY A 92 13.98 -7.11 -16.15
C GLY A 92 13.43 -6.59 -14.82
N ILE A 93 13.21 -5.27 -14.69
CA ILE A 93 12.65 -4.69 -13.46
C ILE A 93 11.13 -4.79 -13.48
N PRO A 94 10.49 -5.34 -12.42
CA PRO A 94 9.04 -5.31 -12.27
C PRO A 94 8.54 -3.86 -12.17
N ILE A 95 7.57 -3.49 -13.01
CA ILE A 95 6.99 -2.14 -13.01
C ILE A 95 5.47 -2.24 -12.91
N ILE A 96 4.88 -1.44 -12.02
CA ILE A 96 3.44 -1.21 -11.92
C ILE A 96 3.20 0.29 -12.04
N VAL A 97 2.28 0.66 -12.92
CA VAL A 97 1.75 2.02 -13.01
C VAL A 97 0.36 2.00 -12.40
N ASN A 98 0.19 2.70 -11.28
CA ASN A 98 -1.08 2.85 -10.59
C ASN A 98 -1.74 4.19 -10.96
N VAL A 99 -2.97 4.15 -11.46
CA VAL A 99 -3.80 5.34 -11.67
C VAL A 99 -4.65 5.54 -10.43
N CYS A 100 -4.21 6.48 -9.61
CA CYS A 100 -4.77 6.81 -8.30
C CYS A 100 -5.50 8.17 -8.32
N LYS A 101 -6.19 8.50 -7.23
CA LYS A 101 -6.94 9.77 -7.07
C LYS A 101 -6.05 10.96 -6.70
N GLY A 102 -4.79 10.69 -6.41
CA GLY A 102 -3.82 11.67 -5.96
C GLY A 102 -2.52 10.98 -5.60
N VAL A 103 -1.47 11.78 -5.50
CA VAL A 103 -0.09 11.31 -5.27
C VAL A 103 0.51 12.03 -4.08
N ILE A 104 1.41 11.32 -3.42
CA ILE A 104 2.10 11.77 -2.23
C ILE A 104 3.59 11.54 -2.44
N GLY A 105 4.41 12.57 -2.24
CA GLY A 105 5.86 12.44 -2.35
C GLY A 105 6.62 13.75 -2.32
N LYS A 106 7.90 13.67 -2.68
CA LYS A 106 8.79 14.83 -2.73
C LYS A 106 8.76 15.45 -4.12
N ASP A 107 8.43 16.74 -4.19
CA ASP A 107 8.50 17.49 -5.44
C ASP A 107 9.96 17.64 -5.87
N VAL A 108 10.23 17.32 -7.14
CA VAL A 108 11.60 17.24 -7.68
C VAL A 108 12.26 18.61 -7.76
N LEU A 109 11.49 19.69 -7.90
CA LEU A 109 12.01 21.03 -8.13
C LEU A 109 12.26 21.78 -6.83
N THR A 110 11.32 21.69 -5.90
CA THR A 110 11.33 22.43 -4.63
C THR A 110 11.95 21.64 -3.49
N ASP A 111 12.15 20.33 -3.66
CA ASP A 111 12.56 19.40 -2.62
C ASP A 111 11.61 19.42 -1.41
N GLN A 112 10.41 19.97 -1.57
CA GLN A 112 9.37 20.00 -0.56
C GLN A 112 8.48 18.77 -0.70
N PHE A 113 7.95 18.34 0.44
CA PHE A 113 6.96 17.30 0.45
C PHE A 113 5.60 17.85 0.04
N VAL A 114 4.89 17.12 -0.82
CA VAL A 114 3.61 17.52 -1.39
C VAL A 114 2.62 16.36 -1.35
N GLU A 115 1.43 16.65 -0.82
CA GLU A 115 0.22 15.86 -0.99
C GLU A 115 -0.60 16.52 -2.11
N PHE A 116 -0.82 15.80 -3.19
CA PHE A 116 -1.64 16.28 -4.30
C PHE A 116 -2.84 15.35 -4.48
N GLN A 117 -4.02 15.90 -4.25
CA GLN A 117 -5.28 15.22 -4.51
C GLN A 117 -5.92 15.83 -5.75
N GLY A 118 -6.36 14.99 -6.70
CA GLY A 118 -7.11 15.48 -7.85
C GLY A 118 -8.46 16.02 -7.40
N GLU A 119 -8.79 17.25 -7.80
CA GLU A 119 -10.12 17.83 -7.57
C GLU A 119 -11.18 17.01 -8.33
N ILE A 120 -12.17 16.50 -7.60
CA ILE A 120 -13.41 16.00 -8.18
C ILE A 120 -14.47 17.03 -7.81
N THR A 121 -14.72 18.01 -8.68
CA THR A 121 -15.92 18.83 -8.58
C THR A 121 -17.08 18.07 -9.23
N GLU A 122 -18.03 17.64 -8.41
CA GLU A 122 -19.37 17.31 -8.90
C GLU A 122 -20.12 18.63 -9.10
N GLU A 123 -19.91 19.31 -10.23
CA GLU A 123 -20.81 20.40 -10.61
C GLU A 123 -21.97 19.86 -11.45
N ASP A 124 -23.15 20.21 -10.96
CA ASP A 124 -24.46 19.93 -11.53
C ASP A 124 -24.58 20.61 -12.90
N GLY A 125 -24.48 19.81 -13.97
CA GLY A 125 -24.89 20.23 -15.31
C GLY A 125 -23.97 21.21 -16.04
N GLY A 126 -22.80 20.76 -16.48
CA GLY A 126 -22.05 21.49 -17.51
C GLY A 126 -20.60 21.03 -17.61
N ALA A 127 -20.24 20.39 -18.71
CA ALA A 127 -18.86 19.99 -18.97
C ALA A 127 -18.01 21.21 -19.34
N GLU A 128 -17.44 21.90 -18.35
CA GLU A 128 -16.17 22.60 -18.55
C GLU A 128 -15.03 21.66 -18.17
N LEU A 129 -14.20 21.35 -19.18
CA LEU A 129 -12.97 20.57 -19.06
C LEU A 129 -11.96 21.36 -18.22
N LEU A 130 -12.09 21.35 -16.89
CA LEU A 130 -10.96 21.67 -16.04
C LEU A 130 -9.91 20.58 -16.26
N GLU A 131 -8.81 20.97 -16.87
CA GLU A 131 -7.63 20.15 -17.13
C GLU A 131 -7.32 19.34 -15.87
N GLN A 132 -7.50 18.02 -15.92
CA GLN A 132 -6.94 17.13 -14.91
C GLN A 132 -5.44 17.37 -14.86
N LYS A 133 -4.97 18.23 -13.96
CA LYS A 133 -3.56 18.33 -13.61
C LYS A 133 -3.20 17.03 -12.89
N GLY A 134 -2.95 15.98 -13.65
CA GLY A 134 -2.49 14.71 -13.11
C GLY A 134 -1.07 14.86 -12.56
N GLY A 135 -0.81 14.31 -11.38
CA GLY A 135 0.54 14.10 -10.87
C GLY A 135 0.97 12.65 -11.12
N ILE A 136 2.22 12.44 -11.53
CA ILE A 136 2.88 11.13 -11.56
C ILE A 136 3.80 11.03 -10.35
N SER A 137 3.59 9.99 -9.54
CA SER A 137 4.56 9.55 -8.53
C SER A 137 5.40 8.42 -9.07
N LEU A 138 6.71 8.56 -9.00
CA LEU A 138 7.68 7.53 -9.33
C LEU A 138 8.35 7.06 -8.05
N THR A 139 8.09 5.81 -7.65
CA THR A 139 8.79 5.15 -6.55
C THR A 139 9.68 4.04 -7.08
N ILE A 140 10.97 4.08 -6.75
CA ILE A 140 11.97 3.07 -7.12
C ILE A 140 12.61 2.54 -5.85
N GLY A 141 12.62 1.22 -5.71
CA GLY A 141 13.23 0.51 -4.59
C GLY A 141 14.32 -0.45 -5.04
N PHE A 142 15.47 -0.40 -4.38
CA PHE A 142 16.49 -1.44 -4.41
C PHE A 142 16.55 -2.07 -3.03
N LEU A 143 16.22 -3.36 -2.94
CA LEU A 143 16.07 -4.08 -1.68
C LEU A 143 17.00 -5.32 -1.69
N PRO A 144 18.27 -5.17 -1.24
CA PRO A 144 19.21 -6.27 -1.09
C PRO A 144 18.61 -7.45 -0.31
N GLY A 145 18.83 -8.66 -0.82
CA GLY A 145 18.33 -9.89 -0.21
C GLY A 145 16.83 -10.16 -0.42
N LEU A 146 16.15 -9.37 -1.25
CA LEU A 146 14.79 -9.65 -1.73
C LEU A 146 14.76 -9.78 -3.26
N LYS A 147 13.87 -10.63 -3.75
CA LYS A 147 13.44 -10.70 -5.15
C LYS A 147 12.01 -10.18 -5.25
N ALA A 148 11.74 -9.43 -6.30
CA ALA A 148 10.41 -8.89 -6.58
C ALA A 148 9.86 -9.55 -7.84
N HIS A 149 8.61 -10.02 -7.78
CA HIS A 149 7.90 -10.62 -8.91
C HIS A 149 6.53 -9.98 -9.09
N ILE A 150 6.06 -9.90 -10.34
CA ILE A 150 4.70 -9.46 -10.64
C ILE A 150 3.86 -10.65 -11.06
N ILE A 151 2.77 -10.87 -10.33
CA ILE A 151 1.86 -11.99 -10.53
C ILE A 151 0.45 -11.44 -10.78
N PRO A 152 -0.15 -11.68 -11.95
CA PRO A 152 -1.49 -11.19 -12.27
C PRO A 152 -2.60 -12.18 -11.87
N LEU A 153 -3.68 -11.68 -11.28
CA LEU A 153 -4.91 -12.44 -11.06
C LEU A 153 -5.75 -12.44 -12.33
N LEU A 154 -5.75 -13.56 -13.04
CA LEU A 154 -6.45 -13.70 -14.32
C LEU A 154 -7.90 -14.21 -14.16
N PHE A 155 -8.75 -13.81 -15.09
CA PHE A 155 -10.11 -14.34 -15.22
C PHE A 155 -10.46 -14.61 -16.69
N ARG A 156 -11.38 -15.56 -16.92
CA ARG A 156 -11.82 -15.93 -18.27
C ARG A 156 -12.95 -15.03 -18.75
N ILE A 157 -12.83 -14.48 -19.96
CA ILE A 157 -13.84 -13.63 -20.61
C ILE A 157 -14.92 -14.50 -21.29
N LYS A 158 -14.61 -15.76 -21.65
CA LYS A 158 -15.55 -16.73 -22.24
C LYS A 158 -15.44 -18.09 -21.53
N GLY A 159 -16.59 -18.75 -21.28
CA GLY A 159 -16.70 -20.01 -20.51
C GLY A 159 -17.36 -19.82 -19.14
N PRO A 160 -17.47 -20.87 -18.29
CA PRO A 160 -17.98 -20.70 -16.93
C PRO A 160 -17.15 -19.61 -16.23
N GLN A 161 -17.83 -18.53 -15.85
CA GLN A 161 -17.22 -17.31 -15.30
C GLN A 161 -16.60 -17.66 -13.94
N GLY A 162 -15.28 -17.84 -13.90
CA GLY A 162 -14.53 -18.10 -12.68
C GLY A 162 -13.25 -17.26 -12.64
N ILE A 163 -13.04 -16.56 -11.52
CA ILE A 163 -11.73 -16.00 -11.18
C ILE A 163 -10.83 -17.18 -10.78
N LEU A 164 -9.61 -17.24 -11.31
CA LEU A 164 -8.66 -18.32 -11.03
C LEU A 164 -7.87 -18.02 -9.75
N ILE A 165 -8.58 -17.98 -8.62
CA ILE A 165 -8.02 -17.52 -7.34
C ILE A 165 -7.02 -18.53 -6.80
N ASP A 166 -7.33 -19.82 -6.86
CA ASP A 166 -6.44 -20.89 -6.40
C ASP A 166 -5.15 -20.91 -7.22
N ASP A 167 -5.27 -20.82 -8.56
CA ASP A 167 -4.11 -20.73 -9.46
C ASP A 167 -3.23 -19.53 -9.11
N PHE A 168 -3.81 -18.36 -8.86
CA PHE A 168 -3.05 -17.18 -8.46
C PHE A 168 -2.29 -17.36 -7.14
N VAL A 169 -2.92 -17.96 -6.12
CA VAL A 169 -2.24 -18.23 -4.84
C VAL A 169 -1.11 -19.25 -5.06
N MET A 170 -1.33 -20.25 -5.90
CA MET A 170 -0.31 -21.22 -6.27
C MET A 170 0.85 -20.58 -7.03
N ASP A 171 0.56 -19.67 -7.98
CA ASP A 171 1.59 -18.92 -8.72
C ASP A 171 2.47 -18.10 -7.77
N ILE A 172 1.88 -17.45 -6.74
CA ILE A 172 2.65 -16.74 -5.71
C ILE A 172 3.55 -17.69 -4.93
N ARG A 173 3.02 -18.84 -4.50
CA ARG A 173 3.79 -19.84 -3.74
C ARG A 173 4.92 -20.41 -4.58
N GLU A 174 4.65 -20.73 -5.84
CA GLU A 174 5.64 -21.23 -6.79
C GLU A 174 6.75 -20.18 -6.97
N ALA A 175 6.40 -18.95 -7.36
CA ALA A 175 7.37 -17.86 -7.55
C ALA A 175 8.22 -17.64 -6.29
N THR A 176 7.61 -17.64 -5.11
CA THR A 176 8.34 -17.49 -3.85
C THR A 176 9.26 -18.67 -3.57
N SER A 177 8.80 -19.91 -3.80
CA SER A 177 9.57 -21.13 -3.55
C SER A 177 10.79 -21.27 -4.45
N THR A 178 10.77 -20.67 -5.65
CA THR A 178 11.93 -20.69 -6.56
C THR A 178 13.13 -19.90 -6.02
N VAL A 179 12.90 -18.95 -5.11
CA VAL A 179 13.93 -18.03 -4.60
C VAL A 179 14.08 -18.04 -3.08
N SER A 180 13.11 -18.57 -2.33
CA SER A 180 13.05 -18.52 -0.86
C SER A 180 12.77 -19.89 -0.23
N SER A 181 13.41 -20.18 0.90
CA SER A 181 13.05 -21.25 1.83
C SER A 181 13.05 -20.68 3.25
N PRO A 182 11.90 -20.52 3.94
CA PRO A 182 10.57 -21.07 3.63
C PRO A 182 9.81 -20.36 2.48
N ALA A 183 8.83 -21.06 1.91
CA ALA A 183 8.09 -20.67 0.70
C ALA A 183 7.03 -19.56 0.90
N SER A 184 7.04 -18.86 2.04
CA SER A 184 6.12 -17.73 2.28
C SER A 184 6.75 -16.41 1.84
N PRO A 185 6.01 -15.56 1.11
CA PRO A 185 6.55 -14.27 0.67
C PRO A 185 6.81 -13.37 1.88
N ALA A 186 7.85 -12.55 1.79
CA ALA A 186 8.10 -11.50 2.77
C ALA A 186 6.98 -10.45 2.73
N GLY A 187 6.37 -10.24 1.55
CA GLY A 187 5.42 -9.16 1.35
C GLY A 187 4.64 -9.22 0.06
N ILE A 188 3.45 -8.62 0.07
CA ILE A 188 2.60 -8.48 -1.11
C ILE A 188 2.03 -7.06 -1.14
N ILE A 189 2.27 -6.33 -2.24
CA ILE A 189 1.54 -5.10 -2.56
C ILE A 189 0.54 -5.40 -3.66
N LEU A 190 -0.73 -5.15 -3.40
CA LEU A 190 -1.85 -5.60 -4.23
C LEU A 190 -2.58 -4.42 -4.86
N PHE A 191 -2.74 -4.45 -6.17
CA PHE A 191 -3.50 -3.46 -6.94
C PHE A 191 -4.70 -4.14 -7.58
N SER A 192 -5.89 -3.60 -7.37
CA SER A 192 -7.13 -4.26 -7.78
C SER A 192 -8.17 -3.28 -8.30
N VAL A 193 -8.96 -3.69 -9.28
CA VAL A 193 -9.94 -2.80 -9.93
C VAL A 193 -11.29 -2.80 -9.20
N THR A 194 -11.70 -1.66 -8.62
CA THR A 194 -13.10 -1.48 -8.19
C THR A 194 -13.99 -0.87 -9.27
N LYS A 195 -15.28 -1.13 -9.10
CA LYS A 195 -16.39 -0.70 -9.93
C LYS A 195 -16.45 0.83 -10.06
N MET A 196 -16.34 1.36 -11.28
CA MET A 196 -16.81 2.72 -11.58
C MET A 196 -18.35 2.77 -11.54
N HIS A 197 -18.90 3.81 -10.91
CA HIS A 197 -20.34 4.09 -10.88
C HIS A 197 -20.92 4.14 -12.29
N GLY A 198 -21.93 3.31 -12.54
CA GLY A 198 -22.78 3.44 -13.71
C GLY A 198 -23.80 4.54 -13.48
N SER A 199 -23.44 5.81 -13.73
CA SER A 199 -24.46 6.82 -14.03
C SER A 199 -25.00 6.51 -15.43
N ARG A 200 -26.10 5.77 -15.47
CA ARG A 200 -26.97 5.70 -16.64
C ARG A 200 -28.00 6.80 -16.44
N ASN A 201 -27.76 7.97 -17.02
CA ASN A 201 -28.75 8.71 -17.81
C ASN A 201 -28.09 9.82 -18.64
N SER A 202 -28.54 9.90 -19.89
CA SER A 202 -28.24 10.86 -20.96
C SER A 202 -26.79 11.02 -21.45
N CYS A 203 -26.59 10.63 -22.72
CA CYS A 203 -25.44 10.92 -23.61
C CYS A 203 -24.26 9.94 -23.65
N GLN A 204 -24.49 8.63 -23.60
CA GLN A 204 -23.60 7.66 -24.26
C GLN A 204 -23.84 7.62 -25.79
N LYS A 205 -23.39 8.67 -26.47
CA LYS A 205 -22.93 8.63 -27.86
C LYS A 205 -21.82 9.66 -28.01
N LYS A 206 -20.67 9.38 -27.40
CA LYS A 206 -19.32 9.71 -27.87
C LYS A 206 -18.31 9.25 -26.79
N THR A 207 -17.25 8.60 -27.27
CA THR A 207 -15.98 8.33 -26.57
C THR A 207 -16.00 7.46 -25.31
N SER A 208 -16.28 6.16 -25.48
CA SER A 208 -15.57 5.12 -24.71
C SER A 208 -14.45 4.54 -25.59
N HIS A 209 -13.55 5.40 -26.06
CA HIS A 209 -12.29 4.96 -26.65
C HIS A 209 -11.41 4.42 -25.51
N PHE A 210 -11.51 3.12 -25.25
CA PHE A 210 -10.46 2.43 -24.51
C PHE A 210 -9.29 2.26 -25.47
N THR A 211 -8.30 3.15 -25.38
CA THR A 211 -7.08 3.07 -26.16
C THR A 211 -6.27 1.88 -25.65
N ARG A 212 -5.91 0.99 -26.56
CA ARG A 212 -4.84 0.01 -26.36
C ARG A 212 -3.55 0.84 -26.29
N PHE A 213 -3.08 1.17 -25.09
CA PHE A 213 -1.82 1.90 -24.95
C PHE A 213 -0.69 0.99 -25.45
N LYS A 214 -0.06 1.41 -26.54
CA LYS A 214 1.07 0.70 -27.13
C LYS A 214 2.33 1.44 -26.70
N ILE A 215 2.92 0.99 -25.59
CA ILE A 215 4.20 1.48 -25.10
C ILE A 215 5.27 0.55 -25.66
N GLY A 216 5.97 0.98 -26.70
CA GLY A 216 6.96 0.15 -27.40
C GLY A 216 6.36 -1.10 -28.09
N SER A 217 7.05 -2.24 -27.96
CA SER A 217 6.69 -3.52 -28.60
C SER A 217 5.90 -4.48 -27.71
N GLU A 218 5.70 -4.15 -26.42
CA GLU A 218 5.03 -4.98 -25.44
C GLU A 218 3.57 -4.55 -25.21
N VAL A 219 2.69 -5.53 -24.99
CA VAL A 219 1.26 -5.29 -24.77
C VAL A 219 0.99 -5.17 -23.28
N ILE A 220 0.65 -3.96 -22.84
CA ILE A 220 0.18 -3.68 -21.48
C ILE A 220 -1.30 -4.06 -21.37
N GLN A 221 -1.64 -4.82 -20.32
CA GLN A 221 -3.01 -5.30 -20.10
C GLN A 221 -3.78 -4.41 -19.12
N ILE A 222 -4.94 -3.91 -19.54
CA ILE A 222 -5.87 -3.15 -18.69
C ILE A 222 -6.84 -4.12 -18.04
N GLY A 223 -6.97 -4.06 -16.71
CA GLY A 223 -7.88 -4.91 -15.95
C GLY A 223 -9.36 -4.53 -16.08
N LYS A 224 -10.27 -5.51 -16.01
CA LYS A 224 -11.74 -5.30 -15.94
C LYS A 224 -12.39 -6.13 -14.83
N GLN A 225 -13.45 -5.57 -14.28
CA GLN A 225 -14.18 -5.90 -13.05
C GLN A 225 -14.60 -7.37 -12.85
N THR A 226 -14.29 -7.95 -11.68
CA THR A 226 -14.94 -9.16 -11.09
C THR A 226 -14.85 -9.13 -9.54
N SER A 227 -15.47 -10.06 -8.81
CA SER A 227 -15.72 -10.02 -7.35
C SER A 227 -14.43 -10.18 -6.49
N ILE A 228 -13.78 -9.06 -6.15
CA ILE A 228 -12.47 -8.98 -5.47
C ILE A 228 -12.55 -9.32 -3.96
N GLN A 229 -13.72 -9.23 -3.32
CA GLN A 229 -13.80 -9.41 -1.87
C GLN A 229 -13.40 -10.82 -1.39
N PHE A 230 -13.77 -11.86 -2.13
CA PHE A 230 -13.36 -13.23 -1.79
C PHE A 230 -11.85 -13.43 -1.98
N PHE A 231 -11.26 -12.80 -2.98
CA PHE A 231 -9.83 -12.85 -3.26
C PHE A 231 -9.00 -12.27 -2.10
N LYS A 232 -9.39 -11.10 -1.57
CA LYS A 232 -8.69 -10.46 -0.44
C LYS A 232 -8.65 -11.37 0.80
N HIS A 233 -9.73 -12.12 1.04
CA HIS A 233 -9.81 -13.06 2.14
C HIS A 233 -8.91 -14.28 1.92
N LEU A 234 -8.83 -14.79 0.68
CA LEU A 234 -8.02 -15.95 0.38
C LEU A 234 -6.52 -15.66 0.45
N VAL A 235 -6.08 -14.46 0.02
CA VAL A 235 -4.66 -14.06 0.17
C VAL A 235 -4.28 -14.01 1.66
N LYS A 236 -5.14 -13.52 2.54
CA LYS A 236 -4.89 -13.54 4.00
C LYS A 236 -4.85 -14.95 4.59
N TYR A 237 -5.71 -15.84 4.10
CA TYR A 237 -5.70 -17.24 4.51
C TYR A 237 -4.42 -17.96 4.06
N ALA A 238 -3.97 -17.70 2.82
CA ALA A 238 -2.98 -18.52 2.15
C ALA A 238 -1.53 -18.32 2.61
N PHE A 239 -1.22 -17.17 3.24
CA PHE A 239 0.14 -16.75 3.58
C PHE A 239 0.31 -16.49 5.08
N SER A 240 1.53 -16.75 5.58
CA SER A 240 1.92 -16.58 6.99
C SER A 240 1.53 -15.20 7.54
N GLU A 241 1.23 -15.08 8.84
CA GLU A 241 0.98 -13.78 9.50
C GLU A 241 2.16 -12.80 9.37
N ASP A 242 3.38 -13.32 9.20
CA ASP A 242 4.58 -12.50 8.96
C ASP A 242 4.63 -11.88 7.55
N THR A 243 3.79 -12.34 6.61
CA THR A 243 3.66 -11.75 5.28
C THR A 243 2.81 -10.49 5.38
N PHE A 244 3.44 -9.34 5.12
CA PHE A 244 2.70 -8.09 5.00
C PHE A 244 1.84 -8.07 3.72
N ILE A 245 0.64 -7.50 3.80
CA ILE A 245 -0.23 -7.32 2.65
C ILE A 245 -0.79 -5.91 2.70
N VAL A 246 -0.49 -5.09 1.69
CA VAL A 246 -1.00 -3.72 1.55
C VAL A 246 -1.41 -3.44 0.11
N GLY A 247 -2.08 -2.32 -0.17
CA GLY A 247 -2.19 -1.79 -1.52
C GLY A 247 -3.49 -1.05 -1.83
N ASP A 248 -3.77 -0.86 -3.12
CA ASP A 248 -4.88 -0.08 -3.63
C ASP A 248 -5.96 -0.99 -4.23
N GLY A 249 -7.06 -1.09 -3.51
CA GLY A 249 -8.17 -1.95 -3.86
C GLY A 249 -9.10 -1.38 -4.93
N GLY A 250 -8.93 -0.13 -5.35
CA GLY A 250 -9.88 0.55 -6.23
C GLY A 250 -9.28 1.31 -7.41
N CYS A 251 -8.14 0.87 -7.88
CA CYS A 251 -7.38 1.56 -8.92
C CYS A 251 -7.59 1.01 -10.33
N GLN A 252 -7.11 1.76 -11.32
CA GLN A 252 -6.73 1.20 -12.61
C GLN A 252 -5.21 1.04 -12.61
N PHE A 253 -4.71 -0.04 -13.22
CA PHE A 253 -3.29 -0.30 -13.23
C PHE A 253 -2.80 -0.83 -14.58
N LEU A 254 -1.52 -0.60 -14.83
CA LEU A 254 -0.71 -1.20 -15.88
C LEU A 254 0.45 -1.92 -15.21
N TYR A 255 0.95 -3.00 -15.80
CA TYR A 255 2.08 -3.73 -15.25
C TYR A 255 2.96 -4.32 -16.33
N ARG A 256 4.24 -4.54 -15.99
CA ARG A 256 5.22 -5.30 -16.75
C ARG A 256 5.84 -6.37 -15.87
N SER A 257 5.74 -7.63 -16.29
CA SER A 257 6.41 -8.76 -15.63
C SER A 257 7.86 -8.88 -16.10
N ASP A 258 8.70 -9.40 -15.19
CA ASP A 258 10.09 -9.80 -15.41
C ASP A 258 10.27 -10.93 -16.43
N SER A 259 9.19 -11.65 -16.77
CA SER A 259 9.24 -12.80 -17.65
C SER A 259 8.86 -12.43 -19.09
N GLY A 260 9.81 -12.63 -20.01
CA GLY A 260 9.53 -12.69 -21.47
C GLY A 260 8.60 -13.84 -21.87
N LYS A 261 7.99 -14.55 -20.90
CA LYS A 261 6.88 -15.49 -21.09
C LYS A 261 5.59 -14.77 -20.77
N THR A 262 5.02 -14.22 -21.84
CA THR A 262 3.68 -13.66 -21.93
C THR A 262 2.62 -14.68 -21.46
N ILE A 263 2.35 -14.78 -20.14
CA ILE A 263 1.14 -15.45 -19.63
C ILE A 263 -0.12 -14.75 -20.20
N THR A 264 0.04 -13.53 -20.72
CA THR A 264 -1.00 -12.72 -21.36
C THR A 264 -1.34 -13.12 -22.80
N ASN A 265 -0.79 -14.20 -23.36
CA ASN A 265 -1.13 -14.69 -24.70
C ASN A 265 -2.28 -15.71 -24.75
N GLN A 266 -3.11 -15.81 -23.70
CA GLN A 266 -4.38 -16.53 -23.80
C GLN A 266 -5.43 -15.60 -24.45
N PRO A 267 -5.85 -15.83 -25.71
CA PRO A 267 -6.95 -15.07 -26.28
C PRO A 267 -8.20 -15.30 -25.41
N ASN A 268 -8.80 -14.21 -24.93
CA ASN A 268 -9.97 -14.17 -24.04
C ASN A 268 -9.72 -14.23 -22.51
N SER A 269 -8.55 -13.85 -21.99
CA SER A 269 -8.34 -13.62 -20.53
C SER A 269 -8.19 -12.14 -20.17
N GLY A 270 -8.81 -11.71 -19.06
CA GLY A 270 -8.63 -10.38 -18.46
C GLY A 270 -7.84 -10.46 -17.15
N CYS A 271 -7.36 -9.32 -16.65
CA CYS A 271 -6.69 -9.20 -15.36
C CYS A 271 -7.60 -8.49 -14.35
N ALA A 272 -7.82 -9.05 -13.16
CA ALA A 272 -8.68 -8.48 -12.11
C ALA A 272 -7.87 -7.73 -11.03
N ALA A 273 -6.65 -8.21 -10.77
CA ALA A 273 -5.73 -7.64 -9.80
C ALA A 273 -4.28 -8.01 -10.17
N VAL A 274 -3.31 -7.30 -9.63
CA VAL A 274 -1.89 -7.65 -9.77
C VAL A 274 -1.19 -7.54 -8.42
N ALA A 275 -0.39 -8.55 -8.08
CA ALA A 275 0.45 -8.56 -6.89
C ALA A 275 1.91 -8.28 -7.26
N LEU A 276 2.51 -7.31 -6.60
CA LEU A 276 3.95 -7.19 -6.46
C LEU A 276 4.38 -7.99 -5.23
N VAL A 277 5.03 -9.11 -5.46
CA VAL A 277 5.43 -10.08 -4.43
C VAL A 277 6.90 -9.90 -4.11
N PHE A 278 7.22 -9.76 -2.83
CA PHE A 278 8.58 -9.73 -2.31
C PHE A 278 8.90 -11.09 -1.68
N ALA A 279 9.90 -11.77 -2.19
CA ALA A 279 10.39 -13.05 -1.67
C ALA A 279 11.83 -12.88 -1.14
N ARG A 280 12.18 -13.58 -0.06
CA ARG A 280 13.54 -13.54 0.49
C ARG A 280 14.48 -14.30 -0.44
N ASP A 281 15.59 -13.70 -0.83
CA ASP A 281 16.58 -14.36 -1.65
C ASP A 281 17.40 -15.32 -0.78
N ALA A 282 17.17 -16.63 -0.93
CA ALA A 282 17.92 -17.66 -0.24
C ALA A 282 19.40 -17.70 -0.64
N ASN A 283 19.74 -17.15 -1.81
CA ASN A 283 21.11 -17.04 -2.30
C ASN A 283 21.74 -15.68 -2.00
N LYS A 284 21.12 -14.88 -1.11
CA LYS A 284 21.71 -13.59 -0.73
C LYS A 284 23.09 -13.80 -0.06
N PRO A 285 24.07 -12.96 -0.39
CA PRO A 285 25.33 -12.90 0.33
C PRO A 285 25.16 -12.75 1.86
N LEU A 286 26.09 -13.34 2.63
CA LEU A 286 26.03 -13.37 4.10
C LEU A 286 26.17 -11.98 4.74
N ASP A 287 26.76 -11.03 4.04
CA ASP A 287 26.94 -9.63 4.43
C ASP A 287 25.67 -8.78 4.22
N ILE A 288 24.63 -9.33 3.59
CA ILE A 288 23.35 -8.66 3.42
C ILE A 288 22.44 -8.95 4.61
N GLY A 289 22.15 -7.90 5.37
CA GLY A 289 21.19 -7.92 6.48
C GLY A 289 19.77 -8.34 6.08
N GLU A 290 18.87 -8.38 7.05
CA GLU A 290 17.46 -8.70 6.78
C GLU A 290 16.63 -7.43 6.61
N THR A 291 15.92 -7.33 5.48
CA THR A 291 14.86 -6.32 5.33
C THR A 291 13.62 -6.82 6.08
N LYS A 292 13.10 -5.98 6.99
CA LYS A 292 11.84 -6.18 7.70
C LYS A 292 10.84 -5.12 7.28
N PHE A 293 9.58 -5.53 7.14
CA PHE A 293 8.48 -4.64 6.80
C PHE A 293 7.59 -4.45 8.01
N HIS A 294 7.29 -3.20 8.33
CA HIS A 294 6.38 -2.85 9.41
C HIS A 294 5.14 -2.20 8.81
N VAL A 295 3.97 -2.79 9.08
CA VAL A 295 2.68 -2.25 8.66
C VAL A 295 2.01 -1.59 9.85
N ARG A 296 1.37 -0.45 9.59
CA ARG A 296 0.48 0.24 10.53
C ARG A 296 -0.81 0.60 9.77
N LEU A 297 -1.92 0.51 10.48
CA LEU A 297 -3.25 0.85 9.99
C LEU A 297 -3.88 1.86 10.96
N SER A 298 -4.40 2.94 10.40
CA SER A 298 -5.21 3.96 11.01
C SER A 298 -6.66 3.73 10.57
N PRO A 299 -7.50 3.09 11.38
CA PRO A 299 -8.85 2.71 10.97
C PRO A 299 -9.80 3.87 10.69
N GLY A 300 -9.59 5.06 11.26
CA GLY A 300 -10.38 6.30 11.11
C GLY A 300 -11.91 6.21 10.98
N VAL A 301 -12.51 5.11 11.42
CA VAL A 301 -13.95 4.92 11.62
C VAL A 301 -14.20 4.40 13.03
N SER A 302 -15.30 4.82 13.62
CA SER A 302 -15.73 4.41 14.96
C SER A 302 -16.98 3.55 14.88
N PRO A 303 -17.09 2.47 15.67
CA PRO A 303 -18.35 1.74 15.79
C PRO A 303 -19.43 2.63 16.41
N ILE A 304 -20.66 2.49 15.94
CA ILE A 304 -21.83 3.17 16.48
C ILE A 304 -23.01 2.21 16.58
N GLY A 305 -23.76 2.35 17.68
CA GLY A 305 -24.97 1.58 17.92
C GLY A 305 -24.76 0.09 18.18
N PRO A 306 -25.89 -0.63 18.31
CA PRO A 306 -25.90 -2.03 18.66
C PRO A 306 -25.45 -2.91 17.48
N THR A 307 -25.20 -4.17 17.78
CA THR A 307 -25.04 -5.20 16.75
C THR A 307 -26.42 -5.66 16.27
N TYR A 308 -26.62 -5.59 14.96
CA TYR A 308 -27.82 -6.03 14.27
C TYR A 308 -27.59 -7.39 13.59
N ARG A 309 -28.68 -8.08 13.28
CA ARG A 309 -28.70 -9.31 12.49
C ARG A 309 -29.59 -9.14 11.28
N ALA A 310 -29.05 -9.38 10.09
CA ALA A 310 -29.80 -9.27 8.84
C ALA A 310 -30.96 -10.29 8.83
N ALA A 311 -32.19 -9.80 8.69
CA ALA A 311 -33.40 -10.62 8.74
C ALA A 311 -33.89 -11.02 7.34
N SER A 312 -34.17 -10.02 6.48
CA SER A 312 -34.50 -10.23 5.08
C SER A 312 -33.47 -9.54 4.21
N VAL A 313 -32.99 -10.21 3.17
CA VAL A 313 -31.97 -9.66 2.26
C VAL A 313 -32.39 -9.85 0.81
N LYS A 314 -32.43 -8.75 0.05
CA LYS A 314 -32.73 -8.74 -1.39
C LYS A 314 -31.59 -8.04 -2.15
N CYS A 315 -31.11 -8.68 -3.21
CA CYS A 315 -30.10 -8.09 -4.09
C CYS A 315 -30.75 -7.31 -5.23
N ARG A 316 -30.40 -6.03 -5.39
CA ARG A 316 -30.83 -5.19 -6.52
C ARG A 316 -29.62 -4.63 -7.25
N LYS A 317 -29.30 -5.20 -8.41
CA LYS A 317 -28.13 -4.82 -9.24
C LYS A 317 -26.81 -4.88 -8.44
N SER A 318 -26.38 -3.76 -7.89
CA SER A 318 -25.13 -3.55 -7.15
C SER A 318 -25.34 -3.22 -5.68
N SER A 319 -26.59 -3.17 -5.24
CA SER A 319 -26.97 -2.80 -3.89
C SER A 319 -27.72 -3.95 -3.22
N THR A 320 -27.63 -3.99 -1.91
CA THR A 320 -28.36 -4.93 -1.07
C THR A 320 -29.39 -4.15 -0.27
N LEU A 321 -30.63 -4.62 -0.31
CA LEU A 321 -31.74 -4.13 0.49
C LEU A 321 -31.91 -5.11 1.64
N LEU A 322 -31.87 -4.63 2.88
CA LEU A 322 -31.99 -5.50 4.05
C LEU A 322 -32.87 -4.94 5.15
N THR A 323 -33.53 -5.82 5.88
CA THR A 323 -34.14 -5.51 7.19
C THR A 323 -33.27 -6.12 8.28
N ALA A 324 -33.38 -5.58 9.49
CA ALA A 324 -32.58 -6.03 10.63
C ALA A 324 -33.44 -6.58 11.76
N SER A 325 -32.80 -7.31 12.65
CA SER A 325 -33.35 -7.71 13.95
C SER A 325 -32.25 -7.60 15.00
N ARG A 326 -32.62 -7.40 16.25
CA ARG A 326 -31.71 -7.43 17.40
C ARG A 326 -32.41 -8.04 18.60
N GLU A 327 -31.66 -8.56 19.55
CA GLU A 327 -32.21 -9.31 20.69
C GLU A 327 -33.18 -8.48 21.56
N THR A 328 -32.96 -7.17 21.63
CA THR A 328 -33.72 -6.25 22.48
C THR A 328 -35.09 -5.86 21.93
N VAL A 329 -35.36 -6.09 20.64
CA VAL A 329 -36.60 -5.65 19.97
C VAL A 329 -37.33 -6.84 19.36
N ARG A 330 -38.62 -7.01 19.71
CA ARG A 330 -39.49 -8.00 19.07
C ARG A 330 -39.95 -7.46 17.71
N GLY A 331 -39.35 -7.95 16.63
CA GLY A 331 -39.76 -7.63 15.27
C GLY A 331 -38.56 -7.40 14.34
N HIS A 332 -38.85 -7.23 13.05
CA HIS A 332 -37.86 -6.74 12.10
C HIS A 332 -37.92 -5.22 12.04
N LEU A 333 -36.76 -4.58 12.08
CA LEU A 333 -36.60 -3.15 11.88
C LEU A 333 -36.43 -2.89 10.37
N ASP A 334 -37.21 -1.95 9.85
CA ASP A 334 -37.07 -1.40 8.50
C ASP A 334 -35.89 -0.42 8.40
N GLY A 335 -35.61 0.07 7.19
CA GLY A 335 -34.45 0.92 6.94
C GLY A 335 -34.52 2.27 7.65
N GLN A 336 -35.71 2.87 7.70
CA GLN A 336 -35.93 4.16 8.33
C GLN A 336 -35.77 4.06 9.84
N ALA A 337 -36.39 3.08 10.48
CA ALA A 337 -36.28 2.87 11.92
C ALA A 337 -34.83 2.62 12.37
N ILE A 338 -34.06 1.85 11.59
CA ILE A 338 -32.63 1.63 11.86
C ILE A 338 -31.85 2.94 11.76
N LEU A 339 -32.07 3.73 10.71
CA LEU A 339 -31.32 4.96 10.50
C LEU A 339 -31.67 6.05 11.50
N GLU A 340 -32.95 6.23 11.85
CA GLU A 340 -33.39 7.19 12.87
C GLU A 340 -32.68 6.93 14.20
N GLU A 341 -32.62 5.66 14.64
CA GLU A 341 -31.90 5.28 15.86
C GLU A 341 -30.41 5.63 15.79
N ILE A 342 -29.75 5.35 14.66
CA ILE A 342 -28.34 5.68 14.48
C ILE A 342 -28.13 7.20 14.44
N TYR A 343 -29.01 7.96 13.79
CA TYR A 343 -28.93 9.42 13.74
C TYR A 343 -29.09 10.04 15.14
N ASP A 344 -30.03 9.55 15.94
CA ASP A 344 -30.22 10.01 17.31
C ASP A 344 -28.95 9.81 18.15
N GLU A 345 -28.30 8.64 18.03
CA GLU A 345 -27.03 8.36 18.70
C GLU A 345 -25.88 9.27 18.21
N VAL A 346 -25.79 9.55 16.90
CA VAL A 346 -24.81 10.51 16.36
C VAL A 346 -25.04 11.92 16.92
N ILE A 347 -26.30 12.35 17.02
CA ILE A 347 -26.67 13.66 17.55
C ILE A 347 -26.28 13.75 19.03
N GLU A 348 -26.54 12.72 19.82
CA GLU A 348 -26.13 12.64 21.23
C GLU A 348 -24.60 12.69 21.42
N LEU A 349 -23.84 12.11 20.48
CA LEU A 349 -22.38 12.17 20.47
C LEU A 349 -21.81 13.56 20.09
N GLY A 350 -22.67 14.54 19.76
CA GLY A 350 -22.27 15.92 19.48
C GLY A 350 -21.62 16.12 18.10
N ASN A 351 -21.70 15.13 17.21
CA ASN A 351 -21.13 15.18 15.87
C ASN A 351 -21.97 16.09 14.97
N ARG A 352 -21.47 17.29 14.67
CA ARG A 352 -22.13 18.30 13.82
C ARG A 352 -21.96 18.05 12.32
N ILE A 353 -21.89 16.80 11.87
CA ILE A 353 -21.76 16.50 10.44
C ILE A 353 -23.17 16.56 9.83
N GLN A 354 -23.37 17.46 8.87
CA GLN A 354 -24.70 17.69 8.26
C GLN A 354 -25.20 16.47 7.47
N TYR A 355 -24.30 15.57 7.04
CA TYR A 355 -24.58 14.29 6.37
C TYR A 355 -23.45 13.27 6.62
N PRO A 356 -23.45 12.51 7.72
CA PRO A 356 -22.40 11.52 7.99
C PRO A 356 -22.45 10.36 7.00
N ALA A 357 -21.28 9.96 6.50
CA ALA A 357 -21.14 8.73 5.72
C ALA A 357 -21.15 7.52 6.65
N PHE A 358 -22.16 6.67 6.52
CA PHE A 358 -22.29 5.45 7.31
C PHE A 358 -21.78 4.23 6.56
N TYR A 359 -21.16 3.33 7.30
CA TYR A 359 -20.76 2.01 6.84
C TYR A 359 -21.36 0.96 7.75
N ILE A 360 -21.71 -0.21 7.22
CA ILE A 360 -21.95 -1.39 8.03
C ILE A 360 -20.75 -2.33 7.92
N GLY A 361 -20.19 -2.72 9.06
CA GLY A 361 -19.22 -3.80 9.16
C GLY A 361 -19.96 -5.10 9.37
N VAL A 362 -19.89 -6.01 8.38
CA VAL A 362 -20.56 -7.31 8.40
C VAL A 362 -19.56 -8.40 8.72
N THR A 363 -19.80 -9.14 9.80
CA THR A 363 -18.96 -10.27 10.20
C THR A 363 -19.38 -11.52 9.44
N LYS A 364 -18.51 -11.97 8.52
CA LYS A 364 -18.75 -13.13 7.66
C LYS A 364 -17.87 -14.31 8.06
N ARG A 365 -18.52 -15.43 8.37
CA ARG A 365 -17.86 -16.72 8.60
C ARG A 365 -17.70 -17.45 7.28
N ARG A 366 -16.47 -17.64 6.81
CA ARG A 366 -16.17 -18.32 5.54
C ARG A 366 -15.32 -19.57 5.77
N LYS A 367 -15.56 -20.59 4.94
CA LYS A 367 -14.67 -21.75 4.82
C LYS A 367 -13.68 -21.45 3.69
N CYS A 368 -12.39 -21.47 4.01
CA CYS A 368 -11.31 -21.20 3.08
C CYS A 368 -10.47 -22.47 2.89
N SER A 369 -10.08 -22.74 1.66
CA SER A 369 -9.18 -23.82 1.27
C SER A 369 -8.44 -23.38 0.02
N VAL A 370 -7.17 -23.76 -0.11
CA VAL A 370 -6.35 -23.52 -1.29
C VAL A 370 -5.75 -24.85 -1.72
N GLY A 371 -5.97 -25.26 -2.98
CA GLY A 371 -5.47 -26.53 -3.48
C GLY A 371 -5.99 -27.73 -2.68
N MET A 372 -5.08 -28.58 -2.18
CA MET A 372 -5.41 -29.77 -1.39
C MET A 372 -5.39 -29.53 0.14
N GLU A 373 -5.29 -28.28 0.59
CA GLU A 373 -5.21 -27.94 2.02
C GLU A 373 -6.52 -28.19 2.77
N THR A 374 -6.40 -28.45 4.07
CA THR A 374 -7.55 -28.62 4.96
C THR A 374 -8.35 -27.33 5.06
N VAL A 375 -9.67 -27.44 4.88
CA VAL A 375 -10.59 -26.32 4.98
C VAL A 375 -10.52 -25.70 6.38
N ARG A 376 -10.13 -24.42 6.46
CA ARG A 376 -10.16 -23.64 7.70
C ARG A 376 -11.40 -22.75 7.71
N ARG A 377 -12.05 -22.63 8.87
CA ARG A 377 -13.11 -21.64 9.08
C ARG A 377 -12.47 -20.34 9.56
N MET A 378 -12.77 -19.24 8.88
CA MET A 378 -12.26 -17.91 9.20
C MET A 378 -13.40 -16.91 9.36
N GLN A 379 -13.18 -15.91 10.20
CA GLN A 379 -14.10 -14.79 10.41
C GLN A 379 -13.51 -13.54 9.75
N PHE A 380 -14.33 -12.86 8.94
CA PHE A 380 -13.91 -11.65 8.22
C PHE A 380 -14.87 -10.51 8.50
N LEU A 381 -14.34 -9.31 8.72
CA LEU A 381 -15.12 -8.08 8.77
C LEU A 381 -15.11 -7.44 7.37
N GLU A 382 -16.28 -7.30 6.76
CA GLU A 382 -16.45 -6.62 5.47
C GLU A 382 -17.25 -5.34 5.66
N PHE A 383 -16.66 -4.22 5.27
CA PHE A 383 -17.36 -2.94 5.30
C PHE A 383 -18.17 -2.70 4.03
N HIS A 384 -19.36 -2.12 4.21
CA HIS A 384 -20.26 -1.77 3.13
C HIS A 384 -20.88 -0.39 3.37
N GLU A 385 -20.75 0.50 2.40
CA GLU A 385 -21.33 1.86 2.46
C GLU A 385 -22.86 1.81 2.48
N VAL A 386 -23.46 2.59 3.36
CA VAL A 386 -24.91 2.76 3.47
C VAL A 386 -25.33 3.93 2.59
N ARG A 387 -26.31 3.72 1.71
CA ARG A 387 -26.85 4.76 0.82
C ARG A 387 -28.07 5.47 1.38
N GLY A 388 -28.73 4.87 2.35
CA GLY A 388 -29.98 5.36 2.93
C GLY A 388 -30.87 4.21 3.36
N GLY A 389 -32.10 4.53 3.73
CA GLY A 389 -33.11 3.59 4.17
C GLY A 389 -34.49 4.20 3.97
N ASP A 390 -35.47 3.34 3.73
CA ASP A 390 -36.88 3.69 3.61
C ASP A 390 -37.71 2.88 4.61
N GLU A 391 -39.02 3.10 4.63
CA GLU A 391 -40.00 2.39 5.47
C GLU A 391 -40.05 0.87 5.22
N GLU A 392 -39.27 0.33 4.27
CA GLU A 392 -39.19 -1.10 4.00
C GLU A 392 -37.78 -1.70 4.21
N TYR A 393 -36.72 -1.03 3.76
CA TYR A 393 -35.37 -1.61 3.72
C TYR A 393 -34.25 -0.58 3.95
N LEU A 394 -33.19 -1.02 4.62
CA LEU A 394 -31.89 -0.38 4.59
C LEU A 394 -31.20 -0.67 3.24
N ILE A 395 -30.65 0.37 2.60
CA ILE A 395 -30.04 0.30 1.28
C ILE A 395 -28.52 0.40 1.42
N VAL A 396 -27.82 -0.67 1.01
CA VAL A 396 -26.36 -0.79 1.15
C VAL A 396 -25.70 -0.95 -0.22
N ASN A 397 -24.58 -0.27 -0.47
CA ASN A 397 -23.83 -0.27 -1.72
C ASN A 397 -22.88 -1.48 -1.86
N SER A 398 -23.40 -2.68 -1.68
CA SER A 398 -22.62 -3.89 -1.89
C SER A 398 -23.51 -5.08 -2.23
N VAL A 399 -22.89 -6.22 -2.54
CA VAL A 399 -23.55 -7.51 -2.71
C VAL A 399 -22.88 -8.54 -1.81
N GLY A 400 -23.62 -9.60 -1.47
CA GLY A 400 -23.08 -10.75 -0.74
C GLY A 400 -23.25 -10.70 0.78
N ILE A 401 -24.08 -9.78 1.30
CA ILE A 401 -24.67 -9.91 2.63
C ILE A 401 -25.77 -10.97 2.56
N LYS A 402 -25.91 -11.79 3.60
CA LYS A 402 -26.89 -12.87 3.67
C LYS A 402 -27.78 -12.70 4.89
N THR A 403 -28.99 -13.25 4.81
CA THR A 403 -29.85 -13.42 5.98
C THR A 403 -29.10 -14.18 7.07
N GLY A 404 -29.11 -13.62 8.28
CA GLY A 404 -28.43 -14.13 9.45
C GLY A 404 -27.02 -13.60 9.68
N ASP A 405 -26.46 -12.83 8.75
CA ASP A 405 -25.18 -12.14 8.98
C ASP A 405 -25.34 -11.08 10.08
N SER A 406 -24.38 -11.03 11.00
CA SER A 406 -24.31 -9.99 12.03
C SER A 406 -23.58 -8.77 11.47
N PHE A 407 -24.07 -7.57 11.80
CA PHE A 407 -23.46 -6.33 11.36
C PHE A 407 -23.60 -5.21 12.39
N ARG A 408 -22.66 -4.26 12.39
CA ARG A 408 -22.69 -3.05 13.22
C ARG A 408 -22.43 -1.83 12.35
N PHE A 409 -22.98 -0.68 12.73
CA PHE A 409 -22.71 0.57 12.03
C PHE A 409 -21.35 1.14 12.43
N TYR A 410 -20.75 1.86 11.49
CA TYR A 410 -19.52 2.59 11.67
C TYR A 410 -19.68 3.96 11.04
N ILE A 411 -19.18 4.97 11.73
CA ILE A 411 -19.15 6.35 11.26
C ILE A 411 -17.71 6.78 11.04
N SER A 412 -17.48 7.51 9.96
CA SER A 412 -16.25 8.25 9.73
C SER A 412 -16.40 9.65 10.31
N ASP A 413 -15.59 10.02 11.30
CA ASP A 413 -15.50 11.39 11.82
C ASP A 413 -14.03 11.83 11.97
N SER A 414 -13.80 13.14 11.92
CA SER A 414 -12.46 13.72 11.98
C SER A 414 -11.76 13.50 13.33
N GLY A 415 -12.50 13.35 14.42
CA GLY A 415 -11.93 13.01 15.73
C GLY A 415 -11.35 11.60 15.75
N ALA A 416 -12.12 10.61 15.29
CA ALA A 416 -11.68 9.22 15.19
C ALA A 416 -10.50 9.04 14.22
N ALA A 417 -10.56 9.70 13.06
CA ALA A 417 -9.47 9.68 12.09
C ALA A 417 -8.18 10.31 12.64
N LEU A 418 -8.27 11.46 13.32
CA LEU A 418 -7.10 12.10 13.93
C LEU A 418 -6.52 11.29 15.11
N SER A 419 -7.40 10.71 15.94
CA SER A 419 -7.01 9.86 17.08
C SER A 419 -6.27 8.61 16.61
N SER A 420 -6.81 7.92 15.60
CA SER A 420 -6.16 6.75 15.00
C SER A 420 -4.82 7.09 14.34
N CYS A 421 -4.74 8.21 13.62
CA CYS A 421 -3.49 8.72 13.04
C CYS A 421 -2.43 9.01 14.12
N THR A 422 -2.84 9.62 15.24
CA THR A 422 -1.96 9.89 16.39
C THR A 422 -1.47 8.60 17.04
N LYS A 423 -2.34 7.59 17.18
CA LYS A 423 -1.97 6.26 17.69
C LYS A 423 -0.93 5.59 16.80
N VAL A 424 -1.10 5.66 15.47
CA VAL A 424 -0.11 5.17 14.51
C VAL A 424 1.21 5.92 14.66
N SER A 425 1.19 7.25 14.73
CA SER A 425 2.38 8.07 14.92
C SER A 425 3.17 7.70 16.18
N ASN A 426 2.48 7.48 17.31
CA ASN A 426 3.13 7.03 18.55
C ASN A 426 3.75 5.64 18.39
N ASN A 427 3.06 4.70 17.72
CA ASN A 427 3.61 3.37 17.44
C ASN A 427 4.82 3.39 16.51
N LEU A 428 4.92 4.38 15.62
CA LEU A 428 6.09 4.57 14.75
C LEU A 428 7.29 5.16 15.52
N ARG A 429 7.06 6.01 16.53
CA ARG A 429 8.14 6.50 17.42
C ARG A 429 8.88 5.37 18.11
N HIS A 430 8.15 4.34 18.56
CA HIS A 430 8.78 3.19 19.21
C HIS A 430 9.75 2.45 18.29
N LEU A 431 9.45 2.38 16.97
CA LEU A 431 10.38 1.81 15.99
C LEU A 431 11.67 2.64 15.83
N ASP A 432 11.57 3.98 15.95
CA ASP A 432 12.72 4.87 15.88
C ASP A 432 13.59 4.80 17.16
N CYS A 433 12.98 4.66 18.34
CA CYS A 433 13.71 4.51 19.60
C CYS A 433 14.55 3.23 19.68
N ASP A 434 14.09 2.12 19.09
CA ASP A 434 14.87 0.89 18.96
C ASP A 434 16.10 1.08 18.05
N CYS A 435 16.05 2.05 17.13
CA CYS A 435 17.17 2.42 16.25
C CYS A 435 18.16 3.42 16.92
N GLY A 436 17.68 4.24 17.86
CA GLY A 436 18.39 5.43 18.39
C GLY A 436 19.15 5.28 19.72
N ASN A 437 18.91 4.23 20.53
CA ASN A 437 19.59 4.05 21.82
C ASN A 437 21.01 3.46 21.65
N ASN A 438 21.94 4.27 21.16
CA ASN A 438 23.38 3.96 21.10
C ASN A 438 24.23 5.04 21.80
N TYR A 439 23.88 5.38 23.04
CA TYR A 439 24.82 6.03 23.95
C TYR A 439 25.11 5.11 25.14
N MET A 440 26.33 4.55 25.14
CA MET A 440 26.98 3.81 26.22
C MET A 440 26.44 2.41 26.56
N SER A 441 26.77 1.42 25.73
CA SER A 441 27.32 0.16 26.25
C SER A 441 28.31 -0.45 25.25
N ASP A 442 29.59 -0.40 25.62
CA ASP A 442 30.60 -1.29 25.06
C ASP A 442 30.18 -2.74 25.38
N VAL A 443 30.40 -3.64 24.42
CA VAL A 443 30.11 -5.09 24.43
C VAL A 443 28.73 -5.51 23.87
N ASP A 444 28.85 -6.28 22.79
CA ASP A 444 27.89 -7.17 22.12
C ASP A 444 27.18 -6.66 20.85
N HIS A 445 27.14 -7.52 19.82
CA HIS A 445 26.57 -7.28 18.49
C HIS A 445 25.07 -6.95 18.58
N CYS A 446 24.73 -5.67 18.78
CA CYS A 446 23.35 -5.19 18.64
C CYS A 446 23.03 -4.98 17.15
N ASP A 447 22.06 -5.73 16.64
CA ASP A 447 21.49 -5.58 15.30
C ASP A 447 20.96 -4.15 15.11
N LYS A 448 21.76 -3.27 14.50
CA LYS A 448 21.33 -1.90 14.16
C LYS A 448 20.24 -1.96 13.09
N SER A 449 18.98 -1.84 13.48
CA SER A 449 17.88 -1.60 12.55
C SER A 449 17.84 -0.13 12.13
N ASN A 450 17.60 0.15 10.85
CA ASN A 450 17.41 1.49 10.32
C ASN A 450 16.22 1.52 9.38
N VAL A 451 15.42 2.59 9.45
CA VAL A 451 14.33 2.84 8.51
C VAL A 451 14.89 3.56 7.28
N PHE A 452 14.76 2.95 6.10
CA PHE A 452 15.30 3.48 4.84
C PHE A 452 14.23 3.94 3.84
N GLY A 453 12.97 3.60 4.10
CA GLY A 453 11.88 3.94 3.19
C GLY A 453 10.49 3.68 3.76
N CYS A 454 9.53 4.49 3.32
CA CYS A 454 8.13 4.39 3.71
C CYS A 454 7.22 4.44 2.47
N ILE A 455 6.12 3.68 2.48
CA ILE A 455 5.05 3.74 1.47
C ILE A 455 3.71 3.93 2.19
N ILE A 456 2.87 4.85 1.72
CA ILE A 456 1.50 5.06 2.24
C ILE A 456 0.45 4.80 1.16
N PHE A 457 -0.64 4.15 1.57
CA PHE A 457 -1.88 4.06 0.81
C PHE A 457 -2.95 4.71 1.69
N THR A 458 -3.35 5.95 1.36
CA THR A 458 -4.34 6.69 2.15
C THR A 458 -5.60 6.90 1.34
N THR A 459 -6.72 7.11 1.99
CA THR A 459 -8.00 7.37 1.35
C THR A 459 -8.10 8.80 0.83
N CYS A 460 -8.72 8.98 -0.34
CA CYS A 460 -9.01 10.32 -0.86
C CYS A 460 -10.08 11.08 -0.05
N GLY A 461 -10.55 10.54 1.07
CA GLY A 461 -11.51 11.18 1.96
C GLY A 461 -10.92 11.90 3.18
N LEU A 462 -9.60 11.85 3.41
CA LEU A 462 -8.95 12.34 4.64
C LEU A 462 -8.04 13.56 4.45
N GLY A 463 -8.00 14.18 3.28
CA GLY A 463 -7.11 15.31 3.01
C GLY A 463 -7.53 16.62 3.68
N GLU A 464 -7.01 17.74 3.16
CA GLU A 464 -7.41 19.09 3.56
C GLU A 464 -8.94 19.28 3.52
N SER A 465 -9.63 18.65 2.58
CA SER A 465 -11.08 18.67 2.48
C SER A 465 -11.79 18.12 3.72
N PHE A 466 -11.17 17.22 4.47
CA PHE A 466 -11.77 16.55 5.63
C PHE A 466 -11.34 17.16 6.96
N PHE A 467 -10.07 17.56 7.08
CA PHE A 467 -9.54 18.11 8.33
C PHE A 467 -9.34 19.64 8.31
N GLY A 468 -9.44 20.28 7.15
CA GLY A 468 -9.09 21.70 6.96
C GLY A 468 -7.60 21.99 7.09
N LEU A 469 -6.74 20.96 6.98
CA LEU A 469 -5.31 21.03 7.24
C LEU A 469 -4.55 20.19 6.19
N HIS A 470 -3.48 20.75 5.64
CA HIS A 470 -2.59 20.03 4.73
C HIS A 470 -1.66 19.07 5.48
N GLY A 471 -1.26 17.97 4.83
CA GLY A 471 -0.14 17.15 5.30
C GLY A 471 -0.48 16.19 6.45
N ILE A 472 -1.77 15.98 6.77
CA ILE A 472 -2.15 15.15 7.92
C ILE A 472 -1.81 13.69 7.68
N ASP A 473 -2.13 13.17 6.51
CA ASP A 473 -1.93 11.77 6.13
C ASP A 473 -0.45 11.35 6.22
N SER A 474 0.43 12.21 5.72
CA SER A 474 1.89 11.98 5.75
C SER A 474 2.56 12.30 7.08
N SER A 475 1.92 13.07 7.95
CA SER A 475 2.54 13.58 9.17
C SER A 475 3.11 12.49 10.10
N PRO A 476 2.50 11.30 10.27
CA PRO A 476 3.09 10.22 11.08
C PRO A 476 4.42 9.72 10.53
N LEU A 477 4.65 9.80 9.22
CA LEU A 477 5.89 9.33 8.62
C LEU A 477 6.94 10.44 8.60
N LEU A 478 6.55 11.66 8.20
CA LEU A 478 7.47 12.80 8.12
C LEU A 478 8.03 13.22 9.49
N LYS A 479 7.21 13.18 10.55
CA LYS A 479 7.62 13.58 11.90
C LYS A 479 8.52 12.54 12.57
N ASN A 480 8.29 11.25 12.30
CA ASN A 480 9.02 10.17 12.95
C ASN A 480 10.26 9.71 12.16
N PHE A 481 10.29 9.94 10.85
CA PHE A 481 11.41 9.52 9.99
C PHE A 481 11.88 10.66 9.08
N PRO A 482 12.39 11.76 9.64
CA PRO A 482 12.87 12.89 8.84
C PRO A 482 14.00 12.48 7.90
N GLY A 483 13.90 12.84 6.63
CA GLY A 483 14.91 12.52 5.60
C GLY A 483 14.81 11.10 5.01
N VAL A 484 13.92 10.26 5.51
CA VAL A 484 13.63 8.95 4.92
C VAL A 484 12.82 9.12 3.63
N ALA A 485 13.15 8.32 2.61
CA ALA A 485 12.44 8.36 1.34
C ALA A 485 11.00 7.87 1.50
N PHE A 486 10.06 8.64 0.93
CA PHE A 486 8.65 8.42 1.18
C PHE A 486 7.82 8.66 -0.10
N GLY A 487 6.93 7.73 -0.41
CA GLY A 487 5.97 7.85 -1.50
C GLY A 487 4.61 7.28 -1.14
N GLY A 488 3.58 7.71 -1.83
CA GLY A 488 2.26 7.15 -1.63
C GLY A 488 1.21 7.62 -2.61
N THR A 489 0.01 7.08 -2.44
CA THR A 489 -1.12 7.33 -3.32
C THR A 489 -2.42 7.48 -2.54
N TYR A 490 -3.28 8.36 -3.03
CA TYR A 490 -4.67 8.45 -2.62
C TYR A 490 -5.50 7.37 -3.33
N CYS A 491 -6.00 6.42 -2.56
CA CYS A 491 -6.63 5.17 -2.99
C CYS A 491 -8.16 5.26 -2.92
N ALA A 492 -8.82 4.33 -3.62
CA ALA A 492 -10.27 4.16 -3.59
C ALA A 492 -10.65 2.82 -2.91
N GLY A 493 -10.09 2.59 -1.72
CA GLY A 493 -10.30 1.41 -0.90
C GLY A 493 -8.99 0.71 -0.56
N GLU A 494 -8.45 1.02 0.60
CA GLU A 494 -7.14 0.56 1.08
C GLU A 494 -7.20 -0.94 1.37
N ILE A 495 -6.21 -1.66 0.87
CA ILE A 495 -5.96 -3.06 1.23
C ILE A 495 -4.92 -3.06 2.33
N CYS A 496 -5.22 -3.70 3.45
CA CYS A 496 -4.26 -3.87 4.53
C CYS A 496 -4.49 -5.19 5.27
N ARG A 497 -3.40 -5.87 5.67
CA ARG A 497 -3.41 -6.89 6.71
C ARG A 497 -3.28 -6.23 8.07
N GLY A 498 -4.40 -5.74 8.60
CA GLY A 498 -4.50 -5.28 9.98
C GLY A 498 -4.94 -6.38 10.95
N ASP A 499 -4.42 -6.33 12.17
CA ASP A 499 -4.96 -7.01 13.35
C ASP A 499 -6.21 -6.25 13.85
N LEU A 500 -7.33 -6.94 14.08
CA LEU A 500 -8.61 -6.33 14.46
C LEU A 500 -8.71 -5.93 15.94
N ASN A 501 -7.65 -6.12 16.73
CA ASN A 501 -7.49 -5.46 18.03
C ASN A 501 -7.61 -3.91 17.96
N LEU A 502 -7.69 -3.34 16.76
CA LEU A 502 -7.94 -1.93 16.48
C LEU A 502 -9.43 -1.54 16.39
N TYR A 503 -10.36 -2.49 16.20
CA TYR A 503 -11.79 -2.23 15.95
C TYR A 503 -12.75 -2.87 16.97
N GLU A 504 -12.31 -3.86 17.74
CA GLU A 504 -13.14 -4.55 18.73
C GLU A 504 -12.41 -4.64 20.08
N GLN A 505 -13.15 -4.32 21.15
CA GLN A 505 -12.71 -4.53 22.53
C GLN A 505 -13.50 -5.66 23.23
N ASP A 506 -14.48 -6.28 22.55
CA ASP A 506 -15.46 -7.19 23.18
C ASP A 506 -15.69 -8.50 22.39
N ASN A 507 -14.65 -9.25 22.05
CA ASN A 507 -14.82 -10.67 21.68
C ASN A 507 -14.31 -11.56 22.81
N GLU A 508 -15.25 -12.16 23.55
CA GLU A 508 -14.96 -13.21 24.54
C GLU A 508 -14.58 -14.57 23.91
N GLU A 509 -14.80 -14.75 22.60
CA GLU A 509 -14.28 -15.89 21.83
C GLU A 509 -12.97 -15.46 21.15
N GLY A 510 -11.84 -16.04 21.58
CA GLY A 510 -10.48 -15.76 21.09
C GLY A 510 -10.18 -16.13 19.62
N ASP A 511 -11.16 -15.99 18.72
CA ASP A 511 -11.00 -16.13 17.28
C ASP A 511 -10.59 -14.78 16.66
N LEU A 512 -9.40 -14.70 16.07
CA LEU A 512 -8.97 -13.53 15.30
C LEU A 512 -9.92 -13.29 14.12
N VAL A 513 -10.55 -12.12 14.10
CA VAL A 513 -11.34 -11.62 12.97
C VAL A 513 -10.38 -10.88 12.02
N HIS A 514 -10.56 -10.97 10.70
CA HIS A 514 -9.69 -10.32 9.71
C HIS A 514 -10.44 -9.29 8.84
N CYS A 515 -9.89 -8.08 8.64
CA CYS A 515 -10.46 -7.08 7.71
C CYS A 515 -9.54 -6.83 6.52
N GLY A 516 -9.93 -7.21 5.29
CA GLY A 516 -9.06 -7.16 4.11
C GLY A 516 -9.16 -5.90 3.24
N GLN A 517 -10.22 -5.12 3.41
CA GLN A 517 -10.42 -3.84 2.74
C GLN A 517 -11.06 -2.89 3.71
N HIS A 518 -10.46 -1.71 3.81
CA HIS A 518 -10.94 -0.67 4.69
C HIS A 518 -11.70 0.38 3.84
N VAL A 519 -12.61 1.10 4.51
CA VAL A 519 -13.51 2.08 3.87
C VAL A 519 -12.94 3.47 3.91
N TYR A 520 -13.54 4.38 3.16
CA TYR A 520 -13.27 5.81 3.25
C TYR A 520 -13.07 6.23 4.71
N SER A 521 -11.93 6.92 4.93
CA SER A 521 -11.40 7.32 6.24
C SER A 521 -10.46 6.35 6.95
N THR A 522 -9.98 5.31 6.28
CA THR A 522 -8.92 4.43 6.81
C THR A 522 -7.59 4.64 6.07
N VAL A 523 -6.46 4.62 6.78
CA VAL A 523 -5.07 4.75 6.24
C VAL A 523 -4.23 3.54 6.58
#